data_AF-A4S0Y3-F1
#
_entry.id   AF-A4S0Y3-F1
#
_cell.length_a   1.000
_cell.length_b   1.000
_cell.length_c   1.000
_cell.angle_alpha   90.00
_cell.angle_beta   90.00
_cell.angle_gamma   90.00
#
_symmetry.space_group_name_H-M   'P 1'
#
loop_
_entity.id
_entity.type
_entity.pdbx_description
1 polymer ?
#
loop_
_entity_poly.entity_id
_entity_poly.type
_entity_poly.pdbx_seq_one_letter_code
_entity_poly.pdbx_strand_id
1 'polypeptide(L)'
;MIASARAQVILRTSFAGAQGKRRDALRLRAPSNGAKCTAFFNRFRQDSTAAGIVGSQGRDDYDKDDVEHYFNYMGCLAVEGTYDRMNALIESGLHPVDIILLFASAEGDTPKIEEILAAGADKNTVDLDGNSVADLAGKANPDKRDAVLELLK
;
A
#
# COMPACT_ATOMS: atom_id res chain seq x y z
N MET A 1 52.46 -32.67 54.67
CA MET A 1 51.20 -32.14 54.12
C MET A 1 50.98 -30.76 54.70
N ILE A 2 51.18 -29.71 53.91
CA ILE A 2 51.14 -28.31 54.35
C ILE A 2 49.73 -27.78 54.08
N ALA A 3 49.00 -27.41 55.13
CA ALA A 3 47.69 -26.79 55.03
C ALA A 3 47.84 -25.29 54.74
N SER A 4 47.29 -24.84 53.61
CA SER A 4 47.31 -23.46 53.13
C SER A 4 46.30 -22.60 53.89
N ALA A 5 46.79 -21.64 54.69
CA ALA A 5 45.96 -20.64 55.35
C ALA A 5 45.59 -19.51 54.37
N ARG A 6 44.29 -19.34 54.09
CA ARG A 6 43.76 -18.27 53.24
C ARG A 6 43.69 -16.95 54.02
N ALA A 7 44.52 -15.97 53.65
CA ALA A 7 44.39 -14.60 54.13
C ALA A 7 43.28 -13.87 53.36
N GLN A 8 42.24 -13.41 54.05
CA GLN A 8 41.19 -12.55 53.48
C GLN A 8 41.62 -11.08 53.63
N VAL A 9 41.75 -10.37 52.50
CA VAL A 9 42.07 -8.93 52.48
C VAL A 9 40.77 -8.14 52.53
N ILE A 10 40.55 -7.41 53.63
CA ILE A 10 39.42 -6.48 53.79
C ILE A 10 39.81 -5.16 53.12
N LEU A 11 39.24 -4.88 51.95
CA LEU A 11 39.46 -3.60 51.25
C LEU A 11 38.57 -2.52 51.87
N ARG A 12 39.18 -1.62 52.65
CA ARG A 12 38.58 -0.37 53.12
C ARG A 12 38.89 0.74 52.14
N THR A 13 38.04 0.94 51.14
CA THR A 13 38.16 2.10 50.24
C THR A 13 36.99 3.05 50.45
N SER A 14 37.27 4.16 51.13
CA SER A 14 36.38 5.32 51.21
C SER A 14 36.69 6.25 50.02
N PHE A 15 35.73 6.41 49.12
CA PHE A 15 35.85 7.38 48.03
C PHE A 15 35.51 8.78 48.57
N ALA A 16 36.53 9.59 48.83
CA ALA A 16 36.38 11.00 49.14
C ALA A 16 36.05 11.76 47.84
N GLY A 17 34.77 12.03 47.61
CA GLY A 17 34.29 12.74 46.42
C GLY A 17 34.84 14.16 46.33
N ALA A 18 35.65 14.44 45.30
CA ALA A 18 35.98 15.80 44.91
C ALA A 18 34.82 16.39 44.07
N GLN A 19 34.04 17.31 44.64
CA GLN A 19 33.05 18.08 43.88
C GLN A 19 33.74 19.14 43.00
N GLY A 20 34.07 18.76 41.77
CA GLY A 20 34.38 19.71 40.71
C GLY A 20 33.11 20.40 40.21
N LYS A 21 32.99 21.71 40.42
CA LYS A 21 31.93 22.54 39.82
C LYS A 21 32.01 22.42 38.29
N ARG A 22 31.01 21.82 37.65
CA ARG A 22 30.89 21.78 36.18
C ARG A 22 30.77 23.21 35.67
N ARG A 23 31.83 23.70 35.03
CA ARG A 23 31.83 24.94 34.26
C ARG A 23 31.05 24.70 32.97
N ASP A 24 30.06 25.54 32.75
CA ASP A 24 29.47 25.94 31.46
C ASP A 24 29.06 24.80 30.52
N ALA A 25 27.79 24.41 30.65
CA ALA A 25 27.08 23.72 29.59
C ALA A 25 26.93 24.66 28.39
N LEU A 26 27.91 24.63 27.48
CA LEU A 26 27.77 25.19 26.15
C LEU A 26 26.54 24.49 25.51
N ARG A 27 25.43 25.21 25.39
CA ARG A 27 24.25 24.74 24.66
C ARG A 27 24.65 24.55 23.20
N LEU A 28 25.03 23.34 22.83
CA LEU A 28 25.05 22.88 21.44
C LEU A 28 23.60 22.89 20.93
N ARG A 29 23.19 24.04 20.38
CA ARG A 29 21.94 24.13 19.63
C ARG A 29 22.22 23.57 18.25
N ALA A 30 21.83 22.32 18.01
CA ALA A 30 21.87 21.74 16.67
C ALA A 30 21.07 22.65 15.71
N PRO A 31 21.54 22.89 14.47
CA PRO A 31 20.75 23.61 13.48
C PRO A 31 19.53 22.75 13.14
N SER A 32 18.38 23.06 13.73
CA SER A 32 17.12 22.47 13.30
C SER A 32 16.71 23.18 12.00
N ASN A 33 16.93 22.53 10.86
CA ASN A 33 16.13 22.82 9.67
C ASN A 33 14.68 22.58 10.11
N GLY A 34 13.82 23.60 10.03
CA GLY A 34 12.49 23.62 10.66
C GLY A 34 11.47 22.56 10.24
N ALA A 35 11.89 21.43 9.67
CA ALA A 35 11.07 20.26 9.42
C ALA A 35 10.64 19.62 10.75
N LYS A 36 9.50 20.07 11.27
CA LYS A 36 8.77 19.34 12.32
C LYS A 36 8.08 18.16 11.65
N CYS A 37 8.70 16.98 11.66
CA CYS A 37 7.99 15.75 11.34
C CYS A 37 6.97 15.47 12.46
N THR A 38 5.70 15.81 12.24
CA THR A 38 4.61 15.45 13.15
C THR A 38 4.17 14.02 12.85
N ALA A 39 4.76 13.04 13.54
CA ALA A 39 4.29 11.66 13.51
C ALA A 39 3.31 11.42 14.66
N PHE A 40 2.04 11.81 14.52
CA PHE A 40 1.00 11.53 15.51
C PHE A 40 -0.38 11.51 14.84
N PHE A 41 -0.98 10.32 14.70
CA PHE A 41 -2.42 10.04 14.60
C PHE A 41 -3.34 11.28 14.43
N ASN A 42 -3.23 11.97 13.29
CA ASN A 42 -3.79 13.30 13.14
C ASN A 42 -5.29 13.16 12.85
N ARG A 43 -6.10 13.21 13.91
CA ARG A 43 -7.56 13.00 13.93
C ARG A 43 -8.38 13.88 12.98
N PHE A 44 -7.76 14.87 12.31
CA PHE A 44 -8.46 15.86 11.49
C PHE A 44 -8.00 15.94 10.02
N ARG A 45 -7.10 15.06 9.56
CA ARG A 45 -6.69 14.96 8.13
C ARG A 45 -6.25 13.55 7.78
N GLN A 46 -7.19 12.62 7.78
CA GLN A 46 -6.95 11.23 7.40
C GLN A 46 -7.77 10.84 6.17
N ASP A 47 -8.01 11.79 5.27
CA ASP A 47 -8.63 11.51 3.98
C ASP A 47 -7.53 11.23 2.97
N SER A 48 -7.59 10.04 2.37
CA SER A 48 -6.62 9.53 1.41
C SER A 48 -6.54 10.40 0.14
N THR A 49 -7.61 11.13 -0.16
CA THR A 49 -7.71 12.18 -1.19
C THR A 49 -6.91 13.44 -0.83
N ALA A 50 -6.86 13.85 0.44
CA ALA A 50 -6.10 15.02 0.89
C ALA A 50 -4.58 14.78 0.97
N ALA A 51 -4.18 13.51 1.07
CA ALA A 51 -2.79 13.09 1.06
C ALA A 51 -2.20 12.97 -0.37
N GLY A 52 -3.03 13.03 -1.41
CA GLY A 52 -2.61 12.78 -2.80
C GLY A 52 -2.12 11.34 -3.02
N ILE A 53 -2.56 10.40 -2.17
CA ILE A 53 -2.12 8.99 -2.20
C ILE A 53 -3.21 8.07 -2.78
N VAL A 54 -4.50 8.44 -2.69
CA VAL A 54 -5.61 7.67 -3.26
C VAL A 54 -6.46 8.58 -4.14
N GLY A 55 -6.64 8.20 -5.41
CA GLY A 55 -7.49 8.92 -6.37
C GLY A 55 -6.83 10.10 -7.10
N SER A 56 -5.50 10.25 -7.05
CA SER A 56 -4.79 11.22 -7.90
C SER A 56 -4.35 10.65 -9.24
N GLN A 57 -4.55 9.34 -9.47
CA GLN A 57 -4.26 8.72 -10.76
C GLN A 57 -5.45 8.93 -11.69
N GLY A 58 -5.24 9.70 -12.74
CA GLY A 58 -6.19 9.84 -13.84
C GLY A 58 -6.14 8.62 -14.75
N ARG A 59 -7.10 8.52 -15.66
CA ARG A 59 -7.19 7.43 -16.64
C ARG A 59 -5.85 7.16 -17.32
N ASP A 60 -5.18 8.20 -17.79
CA ASP A 60 -3.94 8.12 -18.56
C ASP A 60 -2.70 7.73 -17.72
N ASP A 61 -2.82 7.66 -16.39
CA ASP A 61 -1.71 7.22 -15.51
C ASP A 61 -1.55 5.70 -15.47
N TYR A 62 -2.50 4.95 -16.04
CA TYR A 62 -2.45 3.49 -16.09
C TYR A 62 -1.80 3.01 -17.37
N ASP A 63 -0.84 2.10 -17.22
CA ASP A 63 -0.11 1.52 -18.33
C ASP A 63 -0.30 0.00 -18.41
N LYS A 64 0.42 -0.62 -19.35
CA LYS A 64 0.40 -2.06 -19.55
C LYS A 64 0.91 -2.83 -18.31
N ASP A 65 1.85 -2.26 -17.58
CA ASP A 65 2.48 -2.91 -16.44
C ASP A 65 1.49 -2.98 -15.27
N ASP A 66 0.59 -2.00 -15.13
CA ASP A 66 -0.51 -2.05 -14.15
C ASP A 66 -1.49 -3.19 -14.41
N VAL A 67 -1.80 -3.44 -15.69
CA VAL A 67 -2.63 -4.60 -16.08
C VAL A 67 -1.92 -5.89 -15.70
N GLU A 68 -0.63 -6.00 -16.02
CA GLU A 68 0.17 -7.18 -15.69
C GLU A 68 0.25 -7.41 -14.17
N HIS A 69 0.48 -6.35 -13.39
CA HIS A 69 0.49 -6.42 -11.93
C HIS A 69 -0.86 -6.87 -11.37
N TYR A 70 -1.97 -6.35 -11.90
CA TYR A 70 -3.31 -6.77 -11.48
C TYR A 70 -3.58 -8.24 -11.82
N PHE A 71 -3.22 -8.67 -13.02
CA PHE A 71 -3.33 -10.05 -13.46
C PHE A 71 -2.46 -11.02 -12.63
N ASN A 72 -1.26 -10.59 -12.24
CA ASN A 72 -0.39 -11.32 -11.34
C ASN A 72 -0.99 -11.42 -9.93
N TYR A 73 -1.55 -10.32 -9.41
CA TYR A 73 -2.25 -10.29 -8.13
C TYR A 73 -3.44 -11.25 -8.10
N MET A 74 -4.25 -11.27 -9.15
CA MET A 74 -5.38 -12.19 -9.31
C MET A 74 -4.95 -13.66 -9.47
N GLY A 75 -3.66 -13.91 -9.70
CA GLY A 75 -3.15 -15.25 -10.03
C GLY A 75 -3.60 -15.73 -11.40
N CYS A 76 -4.14 -14.85 -12.26
CA CYS A 76 -4.58 -15.20 -13.59
C CYS A 76 -3.40 -15.75 -14.40
N LEU A 77 -2.23 -15.12 -14.34
CA LEU A 77 -1.04 -15.45 -15.15
C LEU A 77 -0.37 -16.78 -14.79
N ALA A 78 -0.70 -17.38 -13.63
CA ALA A 78 -0.12 -18.64 -13.18
C ALA A 78 -0.77 -19.87 -13.83
N VAL A 79 -1.91 -19.71 -14.51
CA VAL A 79 -2.59 -20.79 -15.25
C VAL A 79 -2.10 -20.77 -16.69
N GLU A 80 -1.44 -21.84 -17.15
CA GLU A 80 -0.85 -21.94 -18.50
C GLU A 80 -1.77 -21.34 -19.60
N GLY A 81 -1.28 -20.35 -20.37
CA GLY A 81 -2.00 -19.72 -21.49
C GLY A 81 -2.74 -18.40 -21.19
N THR A 82 -2.67 -17.87 -19.98
CA THR A 82 -3.38 -16.62 -19.59
C THR A 82 -2.66 -15.33 -19.99
N TYR A 83 -1.35 -15.38 -20.26
CA TYR A 83 -0.64 -14.26 -20.91
C TYR A 83 -1.25 -13.91 -22.27
N ASP A 84 -1.75 -14.91 -23.00
CA ASP A 84 -2.38 -14.70 -24.31
C ASP A 84 -3.68 -13.90 -24.20
N ARG A 85 -4.47 -14.13 -23.13
CA ARG A 85 -5.69 -13.34 -22.87
C ARG A 85 -5.35 -11.89 -22.52
N MET A 86 -4.34 -11.68 -21.67
CA MET A 86 -3.88 -10.33 -21.31
C MET A 86 -3.38 -9.57 -22.54
N ASN A 87 -2.51 -10.21 -23.34
CA ASN A 87 -2.00 -9.61 -24.57
C ASN A 87 -3.12 -9.34 -25.58
N ALA A 88 -4.08 -10.25 -25.76
CA ALA A 88 -5.22 -10.04 -26.65
C ALA A 88 -6.10 -8.85 -26.21
N LEU A 89 -6.31 -8.66 -24.91
CA LEU A 89 -7.03 -7.50 -24.36
C LEU A 89 -6.29 -6.19 -24.63
N ILE A 90 -4.97 -6.17 -24.44
CA ILE A 90 -4.15 -5.00 -24.72
C ILE A 90 -4.11 -4.70 -26.24
N GLU A 91 -3.98 -5.74 -27.07
CA GLU A 91 -3.96 -5.62 -28.53
C GLU A 91 -5.31 -5.20 -29.11
N SER A 92 -6.42 -5.47 -28.41
CA SER A 92 -7.75 -5.00 -28.80
C SER A 92 -7.90 -3.46 -28.74
N GLY A 93 -6.93 -2.77 -28.13
CA GLY A 93 -6.92 -1.32 -27.99
C GLY A 93 -7.75 -0.80 -26.81
N LEU A 94 -8.17 -1.69 -25.91
CA LEU A 94 -8.80 -1.29 -24.65
C LEU A 94 -7.80 -0.54 -23.76
N HIS A 95 -8.31 0.46 -23.05
CA HIS A 95 -7.49 1.19 -22.09
C HIS A 95 -7.12 0.27 -20.90
N PRO A 96 -5.89 0.32 -20.37
CA PRO A 96 -5.48 -0.42 -19.17
C PRO A 96 -6.49 -0.41 -18.01
N VAL A 97 -6.94 0.79 -17.61
CA VAL A 97 -8.03 1.00 -16.64
C VAL A 97 -9.29 0.17 -16.93
N ASP A 98 -9.73 0.18 -18.19
CA ASP A 98 -10.98 -0.46 -18.61
C ASP A 98 -10.85 -1.99 -18.54
N ILE A 99 -9.67 -2.51 -18.89
CA ILE A 99 -9.33 -3.92 -18.72
C ILE A 99 -9.41 -4.30 -17.24
N ILE A 100 -8.82 -3.52 -16.34
CA ILE A 100 -8.85 -3.78 -14.90
C ILE A 100 -10.30 -3.73 -14.37
N LEU A 101 -11.13 -2.81 -14.88
CA LEU A 101 -12.55 -2.70 -14.50
C LEU A 101 -13.34 -3.98 -14.82
N LEU A 102 -13.10 -4.61 -15.98
CA LEU A 102 -13.76 -5.86 -16.36
C LEU A 102 -13.50 -6.97 -15.34
N PHE A 103 -12.25 -7.10 -14.87
CA PHE A 103 -11.87 -8.11 -13.87
C PHE A 103 -12.35 -7.76 -12.46
N ALA A 104 -12.22 -6.50 -12.04
CA ALA A 104 -12.74 -6.03 -10.76
C ALA A 104 -14.26 -6.27 -10.64
N SER A 105 -14.99 -6.06 -11.74
CA SER A 105 -16.43 -6.33 -11.83
C SER A 105 -16.75 -7.84 -11.79
N ALA A 106 -15.94 -8.66 -12.45
CA ALA A 106 -16.07 -10.12 -12.40
C ALA A 106 -15.89 -10.68 -10.98
N GLU A 107 -14.93 -10.15 -10.24
CA GLU A 107 -14.67 -10.50 -8.84
C GLU A 107 -15.71 -9.90 -7.87
N GLY A 108 -16.25 -8.73 -8.23
CA GLY A 108 -17.09 -7.92 -7.37
C GLY A 108 -16.31 -7.20 -6.28
N ASP A 109 -15.12 -6.68 -6.61
CA ASP A 109 -14.34 -5.83 -5.72
C ASP A 109 -14.88 -4.39 -5.75
N THR A 110 -15.87 -4.12 -4.89
CA THR A 110 -16.57 -2.84 -4.86
C THR A 110 -15.65 -1.64 -4.55
N PRO A 111 -14.73 -1.68 -3.54
CA PRO A 111 -13.77 -0.59 -3.34
C PRO A 111 -12.90 -0.31 -4.56
N LYS A 112 -12.43 -1.35 -5.26
CA LYS A 112 -11.58 -1.18 -6.44
C LYS A 112 -12.35 -0.56 -7.61
N ILE A 113 -13.60 -0.98 -7.81
CA ILE A 113 -14.48 -0.42 -8.84
C ILE A 113 -14.72 1.08 -8.60
N GLU A 114 -14.95 1.49 -7.35
CA GLU A 114 -15.11 2.91 -7.01
C GLU A 114 -13.87 3.75 -7.36
N GLU A 115 -12.66 3.25 -7.05
CA GLU A 115 -11.41 3.91 -7.41
C GLU A 115 -11.22 4.03 -8.92
N ILE A 116 -11.49 2.95 -9.65
CA ILE A 116 -11.33 2.86 -11.11
C ILE A 116 -12.33 3.77 -11.83
N LEU A 117 -13.59 3.81 -11.38
CA LEU A 117 -14.59 4.73 -11.90
C LEU A 117 -14.22 6.19 -11.60
N ALA A 118 -13.67 6.48 -10.43
CA ALA A 118 -13.16 7.81 -10.09
C ALA A 118 -11.96 8.23 -10.95
N ALA A 119 -11.12 7.28 -11.38
CA ALA A 119 -10.03 7.52 -12.33
C ALA A 119 -10.51 7.80 -13.76
N GLY A 120 -11.79 7.54 -14.08
CA GLY A 120 -12.39 7.84 -15.39
C GLY A 120 -12.50 6.64 -16.33
N ALA A 121 -12.59 5.43 -15.78
CA ALA A 121 -12.88 4.22 -16.54
C ALA A 121 -14.20 4.29 -17.32
N ASP A 122 -14.26 3.64 -18.47
CA ASP A 122 -15.50 3.48 -19.22
C ASP A 122 -16.27 2.22 -18.80
N LYS A 123 -17.43 2.45 -18.17
CA LYS A 123 -18.34 1.40 -17.71
C LYS A 123 -19.03 0.62 -18.82
N ASN A 124 -18.99 1.11 -20.07
CA ASN A 124 -19.60 0.44 -21.22
C ASN A 124 -18.60 -0.44 -21.99
N THR A 125 -17.42 -0.66 -21.42
CA THR A 125 -16.39 -1.51 -22.02
C THR A 125 -16.84 -2.97 -22.09
N VAL A 126 -16.32 -3.66 -23.11
CA VAL A 126 -16.67 -5.05 -23.39
C VAL A 126 -15.40 -5.89 -23.42
N ASP A 127 -15.51 -7.12 -22.93
CA ASP A 127 -14.44 -8.13 -23.02
C ASP A 127 -14.32 -8.68 -24.46
N LEU A 128 -13.30 -9.51 -24.71
CA LEU A 128 -13.09 -10.23 -25.96
C LEU A 128 -14.28 -11.11 -26.37
N ASP A 129 -15.05 -11.57 -25.38
CA ASP A 129 -16.27 -12.37 -25.55
C ASP A 129 -17.51 -11.52 -25.88
N GLY A 130 -17.39 -10.18 -25.89
CA GLY A 130 -18.49 -9.25 -26.14
C GLY A 130 -19.39 -8.99 -24.93
N ASN A 131 -19.03 -9.47 -23.74
CA ASN A 131 -19.77 -9.22 -22.50
C ASN A 131 -19.41 -7.84 -21.95
N SER A 132 -20.41 -7.06 -21.53
CA SER A 132 -20.17 -5.77 -20.87
C SER A 132 -19.68 -5.93 -19.43
N VAL A 133 -19.15 -4.86 -18.85
CA VAL A 133 -18.78 -4.79 -17.42
C VAL A 133 -19.92 -5.25 -16.51
N ALA A 134 -21.15 -4.85 -16.82
CA ALA A 134 -22.34 -5.23 -16.05
C ALA A 134 -22.71 -6.70 -16.21
N ASP A 135 -22.45 -7.31 -17.37
CA ASP A 135 -22.71 -8.74 -17.61
C ASP A 135 -21.73 -9.62 -16.85
N LEU A 136 -20.50 -9.13 -16.65
CA LEU A 136 -19.48 -9.82 -15.87
C LEU A 136 -19.68 -9.68 -14.36
N ALA A 137 -20.50 -8.73 -13.90
CA ALA A 137 -20.69 -8.42 -12.48
C ALA A 137 -20.98 -9.67 -11.63
N GLY A 138 -20.07 -9.98 -10.69
CA GLY A 138 -20.22 -11.09 -9.76
C GLY A 138 -20.13 -12.49 -10.38
N LYS A 139 -19.50 -12.64 -11.56
CA LYS A 139 -19.26 -13.95 -12.19
C LYS A 139 -18.47 -14.89 -11.29
N ALA A 140 -17.49 -14.37 -10.54
CA ALA A 140 -16.74 -15.15 -9.54
C ALA A 140 -17.46 -15.17 -8.18
N ASN A 141 -18.09 -14.06 -7.80
CA ASN A 141 -18.81 -13.91 -6.52
C ASN A 141 -20.24 -13.39 -6.75
N PRO A 142 -21.25 -14.28 -6.84
CA PRO A 142 -22.62 -13.89 -7.17
C PRO A 142 -23.25 -13.00 -6.08
N ASP A 143 -22.84 -13.16 -4.82
CA ASP A 143 -23.38 -12.40 -3.68
C ASP A 143 -23.10 -10.89 -3.78
N LYS A 144 -22.02 -10.51 -4.47
CA LYS A 144 -21.61 -9.10 -4.63
C LYS A 144 -22.13 -8.49 -5.93
N ARG A 145 -22.79 -9.27 -6.79
CA ARG A 145 -23.29 -8.82 -8.09
C ARG A 145 -24.16 -7.59 -7.97
N ASP A 146 -25.12 -7.60 -7.04
CA ASP A 146 -26.08 -6.50 -6.90
C ASP A 146 -25.38 -5.21 -6.51
N ALA A 147 -24.39 -5.28 -5.61
CA ALA A 147 -23.59 -4.13 -5.20
C ALA A 147 -22.75 -3.56 -6.36
N VAL A 148 -22.16 -4.42 -7.18
CA VAL A 148 -21.43 -4.00 -8.39
C VAL A 148 -22.35 -3.32 -9.39
N LEU A 149 -23.52 -3.91 -9.64
CA LEU A 149 -24.52 -3.31 -10.53
C LEU A 149 -25.03 -1.96 -10.02
N GLU A 150 -25.09 -1.76 -8.71
CA GLU A 150 -25.41 -0.44 -8.14
C GLU A 150 -24.34 0.61 -8.46
N LEU A 151 -23.06 0.24 -8.40
CA LEU A 151 -21.94 1.14 -8.71
C LEU A 151 -21.84 1.48 -10.20
N LEU A 152 -22.29 0.59 -11.08
CA LEU A 152 -22.22 0.77 -12.53
C LEU A 152 -23.40 1.56 -13.12
N LYS A 153 -24.41 1.92 -12.32
CA LYS A 153 -25.55 2.75 -12.76
C LYS A 153 -25.09 4.13 -13.25
#